data_AF-A0A933YV00-F1
#
_entry.id   AF-A0A933YV00-F1
#
_cell.length_a   1.000
_cell.length_b   1.000
_cell.length_c   1.000
_cell.angle_alpha   90.00
_cell.angle_beta   90.00
_cell.angle_gamma   90.00
#
_symmetry.space_group_name_H-M   'P 1'
#
loop_
_entity.id
_entity.type
_entity.pdbx_description
1 polymer ?
#
loop_
_entity_poly.entity_id
_entity_poly.type
_entity_poly.pdbx_seq_one_letter_code
_entity_poly.pdbx_strand_id
1 'polypeptide(L)'
;MKSSISISVIITLLLSPCAVYAAGNQAQSGANLGNVRGGDFSQAHSIIEKNCTKCHSADKIDSALSSGKDMFKIQKEMEKRGATLNSNEQEVLGIYWKHPNPLKQ
;
A
#
# COMPACT_ATOMS: atom_id res chain seq x y z
N MET A 1 -34.24 44.91 -47.26
CA MET A 1 -33.25 45.55 -46.35
C MET A 1 -32.62 44.47 -45.49
N LYS A 2 -31.28 44.49 -45.38
CA LYS A 2 -30.41 43.77 -44.43
C LYS A 2 -30.17 42.29 -44.73
N SER A 3 -28.94 41.75 -44.71
CA SER A 3 -27.57 42.21 -44.95
C SER A 3 -26.74 40.94 -44.79
N SER A 4 -25.90 40.64 -45.77
CA SER A 4 -24.87 39.59 -45.70
C SER A 4 -23.85 39.98 -44.61
N ILE A 5 -23.46 39.04 -43.74
CA ILE A 5 -22.32 39.22 -42.83
C ILE A 5 -21.33 38.08 -43.03
N SER A 6 -20.11 38.50 -43.28
CA SER A 6 -18.95 37.76 -43.75
C SER A 6 -18.25 36.93 -42.67
N ILE A 7 -17.53 35.93 -43.18
CA ILE A 7 -16.51 35.08 -42.58
C ILE A 7 -15.44 35.91 -41.84
N SER A 8 -15.03 35.47 -40.64
CA SER A 8 -13.65 35.65 -40.12
C SER A 8 -13.35 34.70 -38.95
N VAL A 9 -12.51 33.71 -39.27
CA VAL A 9 -11.29 33.23 -38.57
C VAL A 9 -11.10 33.60 -37.09
N ILE A 10 -10.77 32.60 -36.25
CA ILE A 10 -9.71 32.54 -35.20
C ILE A 10 -9.61 31.05 -34.81
N ILE A 11 -8.69 30.23 -35.34
CA ILE A 11 -7.28 30.05 -34.95
C ILE A 11 -7.09 29.80 -33.43
N THR A 12 -6.97 28.52 -33.10
CA THR A 12 -6.00 27.88 -32.19
C THR A 12 -5.61 28.61 -30.91
N LEU A 13 -5.91 28.01 -29.73
CA LEU A 13 -4.94 28.03 -28.64
C LEU A 13 -5.02 26.78 -27.76
N LEU A 14 -3.91 26.06 -27.79
CA LEU A 14 -3.49 24.99 -26.90
C LEU A 14 -3.56 25.43 -25.44
N LEU A 15 -4.26 24.69 -24.58
CA LEU A 15 -3.80 24.45 -23.21
C LEU A 15 -4.19 23.03 -22.79
N SER A 16 -3.27 22.12 -23.08
CA SER A 16 -3.15 20.85 -22.38
C SER A 16 -2.25 21.09 -21.16
N PRO A 17 -2.77 21.01 -19.93
CA PRO A 17 -2.02 20.43 -18.86
C PRO A 17 -2.23 18.92 -18.98
N CYS A 18 -1.18 18.21 -19.36
CA CYS A 18 -1.01 16.82 -18.95
C CYS A 18 -1.23 16.80 -17.43
N ALA A 19 -2.43 16.43 -16.99
CA ALA A 19 -2.62 15.98 -15.63
C ALA A 19 -1.84 14.67 -15.56
N VAL A 20 -0.55 14.79 -15.26
CA VAL A 20 0.26 13.70 -14.76
C VAL A 20 -0.36 13.37 -13.41
N TYR A 21 -1.42 12.59 -13.43
CA TYR A 21 -1.83 11.82 -12.29
C TYR A 21 -0.70 10.82 -12.06
N ALA A 22 0.33 11.25 -11.32
CA ALA A 22 1.05 10.35 -10.46
C ALA A 22 0.08 9.92 -9.36
N ALA A 23 -0.96 9.18 -9.74
CA ALA A 23 -1.57 8.22 -8.85
C ALA A 23 -0.48 7.19 -8.63
N GLY A 24 0.41 7.48 -7.67
CA GLY A 24 1.15 6.44 -7.01
C GLY A 24 0.10 5.43 -6.63
N ASN A 25 0.16 4.27 -7.29
CA ASN A 25 -0.71 3.15 -7.03
C ASN A 25 -0.43 2.80 -5.56
N GLN A 26 -1.24 3.36 -4.65
CA GLN A 26 -1.22 3.02 -3.24
C GLN A 26 -1.76 1.59 -3.20
N ALA A 27 -0.88 0.63 -3.47
CA ALA A 27 -1.08 -0.73 -3.06
C ALA A 27 -1.26 -0.65 -1.55
N GLN A 28 -2.52 -0.68 -1.12
CA GLN A 28 -2.92 -0.64 0.28
C GLN A 28 -2.10 -1.73 0.96
N SER A 29 -1.14 -1.34 1.80
CA SER A 29 -0.09 -2.24 2.29
C SER A 29 -0.70 -3.36 3.10
N GLY A 30 -0.96 -4.52 2.50
CA GLY A 30 -1.76 -5.57 3.13
C GLY A 30 -3.24 -5.53 2.76
N ALA A 31 -3.53 -5.28 1.48
CA ALA A 31 -4.84 -5.52 0.87
C ALA A 31 -5.34 -6.96 1.08
N ASN A 32 -4.44 -7.93 1.27
CA ASN A 32 -4.80 -9.31 1.61
C ASN A 32 -4.84 -9.57 3.12
N LEU A 33 -4.73 -8.55 3.99
CA LEU A 33 -4.89 -8.73 5.44
C LEU A 33 -6.37 -8.95 5.86
N GLY A 34 -7.25 -9.31 4.93
CA GLY A 34 -8.65 -9.67 5.19
C GLY A 34 -9.53 -8.53 5.72
N ASN A 35 -10.82 -8.83 5.92
CA ASN A 35 -11.82 -7.90 6.46
C ASN A 35 -11.86 -7.96 7.99
N VAL A 36 -10.70 -7.97 8.65
CA VAL A 36 -10.59 -8.18 10.11
C VAL A 36 -10.69 -6.85 10.84
N ARG A 37 -11.51 -6.79 11.89
CA ARG A 37 -11.76 -5.58 12.67
C ARG A 37 -11.28 -5.78 14.11
N GLY A 38 -10.36 -4.91 14.56
CA GLY A 38 -9.81 -4.90 15.92
C GLY A 38 -8.57 -3.99 16.04
N GLY A 39 -8.23 -3.56 17.27
CA GLY A 39 -7.14 -2.59 17.51
C GLY A 39 -5.76 -3.08 17.08
N ASP A 40 -5.41 -4.32 17.43
CA ASP A 40 -4.09 -4.91 17.13
C ASP A 40 -3.85 -5.10 15.61
N PHE A 41 -4.93 -5.28 14.84
CA PHE A 41 -4.87 -5.43 13.38
C PHE A 41 -4.53 -4.13 12.67
N SER A 42 -5.18 -3.04 13.07
CA SER A 42 -4.86 -1.71 12.54
C SER A 42 -3.42 -1.33 12.90
N GLN A 43 -2.97 -1.69 14.10
CA GLN A 43 -1.60 -1.42 14.52
C GLN A 43 -0.59 -2.25 13.73
N ALA A 44 -0.84 -3.54 13.51
CA ALA A 44 0.01 -4.38 12.67
C ALA A 44 0.14 -3.83 11.23
N HIS A 45 -0.97 -3.37 10.65
CA HIS A 45 -0.98 -2.76 9.32
C HIS A 45 -0.09 -1.51 9.28
N SER A 46 -0.25 -0.60 10.23
CA SER A 46 0.57 0.61 10.32
C SER A 46 2.05 0.30 10.51
N ILE A 47 2.39 -0.73 11.29
CA ILE A 47 3.78 -1.16 11.47
C ILE A 47 4.35 -1.71 10.16
N ILE A 48 3.61 -2.57 9.47
CA ILE A 48 4.02 -3.15 8.18
C ILE A 48 4.27 -2.04 7.16
N GLU A 49 3.32 -1.13 6.99
CA GLU A 49 3.42 -0.02 6.04
C GLU A 49 4.57 0.93 6.39
N LYS A 50 4.80 1.19 7.67
CA LYS A 50 5.87 2.10 8.08
C LYS A 50 7.26 1.46 7.97
N ASN A 51 7.41 0.20 8.38
CA ASN A 51 8.71 -0.41 8.66
C ASN A 51 9.10 -1.53 7.69
N CYS A 52 8.13 -2.25 7.12
CA CYS A 52 8.39 -3.44 6.31
C CYS A 52 8.30 -3.19 4.80
N THR A 53 7.68 -2.07 4.37
CA THR A 53 7.56 -1.73 2.94
C THR A 53 8.64 -0.79 2.42
N LYS A 54 9.57 -0.35 3.27
CA LYS A 54 10.67 0.57 2.88
C LYS A 54 11.57 0.02 1.77
N CYS A 55 11.72 -1.30 1.68
CA CYS A 55 12.62 -1.96 0.74
C CYS A 55 11.90 -2.75 -0.36
N HIS A 56 10.66 -3.20 -0.12
CA HIS A 56 9.87 -3.98 -1.07
C HIS A 56 8.38 -3.95 -0.68
N SER A 57 7.49 -4.22 -1.64
CA SER A 57 6.03 -4.23 -1.43
C SER A 57 5.57 -5.18 -0.31
N ALA A 58 4.44 -4.84 0.31
CA ALA A 58 3.72 -5.70 1.24
C ALA A 58 3.25 -7.03 0.61
N ASP A 59 3.18 -7.12 -0.73
CA ASP A 59 2.82 -8.37 -1.43
C ASP A 59 3.74 -9.54 -1.06
N LYS A 60 5.00 -9.25 -0.68
CA LYS A 60 5.94 -10.27 -0.20
C LYS A 60 5.51 -10.89 1.13
N ILE A 61 4.90 -10.09 2.01
CA ILE A 61 4.34 -10.52 3.29
C ILE A 61 3.10 -11.36 3.03
N ASP A 62 2.20 -10.88 2.17
CA ASP A 62 0.98 -11.61 1.78
C ASP A 62 1.32 -12.97 1.14
N SER A 63 2.32 -13.00 0.26
CA SER A 63 2.81 -14.24 -0.36
C SER A 63 3.41 -15.20 0.66
N ALA A 64 4.14 -14.69 1.65
CA ALA A 64 4.74 -15.50 2.70
C ALA A 64 3.67 -16.11 3.64
N LEU A 65 2.69 -15.31 4.03
CA LEU A 65 1.54 -15.74 4.84
C LEU A 65 0.71 -16.80 4.13
N SER A 66 0.30 -16.55 2.89
CA SER A 66 -0.49 -17.49 2.08
C SER A 66 0.25 -18.80 1.79
N SER A 67 1.59 -18.76 1.74
CA SER A 67 2.44 -19.94 1.60
C SER A 67 2.74 -20.66 2.93
N GLY A 68 2.16 -20.22 4.05
CA GLY A 68 2.37 -20.81 5.37
C GLY A 68 3.81 -20.71 5.88
N LYS A 69 4.56 -19.67 5.48
CA LYS A 69 5.94 -19.48 5.92
C LYS A 69 5.99 -19.05 7.39
N ASP A 70 7.11 -19.37 8.05
CA ASP A 70 7.41 -18.85 9.38
C ASP A 70 7.73 -17.35 9.32
N MET A 71 6.74 -16.54 9.65
CA MET A 71 6.84 -15.08 9.60
C MET A 71 7.74 -14.53 10.70
N PHE A 72 7.89 -15.19 11.84
CA PHE A 72 8.81 -14.74 12.89
C PHE A 72 10.26 -14.87 12.39
N LYS A 73 10.58 -16.00 11.75
CA LYS A 73 11.89 -16.18 11.11
C LYS A 73 12.14 -15.15 10.02
N ILE A 74 11.16 -14.89 9.15
CA ILE A 74 11.28 -13.87 8.10
C ILE A 74 11.49 -12.49 8.71
N GLN A 75 10.73 -12.10 9.73
CA GLN A 75 10.88 -10.83 10.42
C GLN A 75 12.31 -10.66 10.94
N LYS A 76 12.86 -11.67 11.64
CA LYS A 76 14.25 -11.62 12.13
C LYS A 76 15.29 -11.49 11.01
N GLU A 77 15.06 -12.13 9.87
CA GLU A 77 15.92 -11.93 8.71
C GLU A 77 15.77 -10.52 8.10
N MET A 78 14.58 -9.93 8.11
CA MET A 78 14.40 -8.55 7.64
C MET A 78 15.00 -7.54 8.60
N GLU A 79 14.93 -7.79 9.92
CA GLU A 79 15.60 -6.96 10.93
C GLU A 79 17.12 -6.92 10.70
N LYS A 80 17.74 -8.08 10.40
CA LYS A 80 19.17 -8.14 10.01
C LYS A 80 19.49 -7.39 8.73
N ARG A 81 18.51 -7.22 7.82
CA ARG A 81 18.66 -6.54 6.53
C ARG A 81 18.29 -5.05 6.58
N GLY A 82 17.94 -4.53 7.76
CA GLY A 82 17.70 -3.11 7.99
C GLY A 82 16.26 -2.73 8.33
N ALA A 83 15.32 -3.67 8.40
CA ALA A 83 14.02 -3.37 9.00
C ALA A 83 14.21 -3.04 10.48
N THR A 84 13.69 -1.91 10.94
CA THR A 84 13.82 -1.50 12.34
C THR A 84 12.47 -1.58 13.01
N LEU A 85 12.37 -2.41 14.05
CA LEU A 85 11.17 -2.59 14.86
C LEU A 85 11.53 -2.47 16.33
N ASN A 86 10.79 -1.67 17.08
CA ASN A 86 10.92 -1.62 18.55
C ASN A 86 10.22 -2.82 19.22
N SER A 87 10.45 -3.02 20.52
CA SER A 87 9.91 -4.18 21.24
C SER A 87 8.39 -4.32 21.16
N ASN A 88 7.65 -3.20 21.24
CA ASN A 88 6.19 -3.21 21.11
C ASN A 88 5.74 -3.58 19.70
N GLU A 89 6.42 -3.04 18.67
CA GLU A 89 6.12 -3.39 17.27
C GLU A 89 6.40 -4.87 16.99
N GLN A 90 7.49 -5.43 17.55
CA GLN A 90 7.80 -6.86 17.46
C GLN A 90 6.74 -7.72 18.15
N GLU A 91 6.21 -7.28 19.29
CA GLU A 91 5.15 -7.98 20.01
C GLU A 91 3.84 -8.01 19.23
N VAL A 92 3.40 -6.85 18.72
CA VAL A 92 2.18 -6.73 17.91
C VAL A 92 2.26 -7.62 16.68
N LEU A 93 3.38 -7.55 15.94
CA LEU A 93 3.59 -8.42 14.78
C LEU A 93 3.69 -9.90 15.19
N GLY A 94 4.33 -10.20 16.32
CA GLY A 94 4.44 -11.57 16.85
C GLY A 94 3.09 -12.20 17.21
N ILE A 95 2.15 -11.43 17.77
CA ILE A 95 0.76 -11.87 17.99
C ILE A 95 0.09 -12.14 16.64
N TYR A 96 0.27 -11.23 15.68
CA TYR A 96 -0.28 -11.36 14.34
C TYR A 96 0.23 -12.62 13.60
N TRP A 97 1.54 -12.92 13.68
CA TRP A 97 2.16 -14.10 13.05
C TRP A 97 1.73 -15.44 13.65
N LYS A 98 1.44 -15.48 14.96
CA LYS A 98 1.05 -16.71 15.67
C LYS A 98 -0.35 -17.20 15.29
N HIS A 99 -1.17 -16.34 14.70
CA HIS A 99 -2.42 -16.74 14.11
C HIS A 99 -2.15 -17.12 12.65
N PRO A 100 -2.34 -18.40 12.24
CA PRO A 100 -2.07 -18.83 10.87
C PRO A 100 -3.12 -18.35 9.86
N ASN A 101 -4.30 -17.92 10.33
CA ASN A 101 -5.36 -17.31 9.54
C ASN A 101 -6.16 -16.32 10.39
N PRO A 102 -5.55 -15.21 10.84
CA PRO A 102 -6.30 -14.19 11.57
C PRO A 102 -7.27 -13.43 10.66
N LEU A 103 -7.20 -13.72 9.35
CA LEU A 103 -7.94 -13.13 8.23
C LEU A 103 -9.27 -13.82 7.91
N LYS A 104 -9.53 -14.96 8.56
CA LYS A 104 -10.82 -15.66 8.52
C LYS A 104 -11.48 -15.52 9.90
N GLN A 105 -12.32 -14.50 10.07
CA GLN A 105 -13.32 -14.44 11.14
C GLN A 105 -14.69 -14.53 10.48
#